data_AF-A0A0B6WYW6-F1
#
_entry.id   AF-A0A0B6WYW6-F1
#
_cell.length_a   1.000
_cell.length_b   1.000
_cell.length_c   1.000
_cell.angle_alpha   90.00
_cell.angle_beta   90.00
_cell.angle_gamma   90.00
#
_symmetry.space_group_name_H-M   'P 1'
#
loop_
_entity.id
_entity.type
_entity.pdbx_description
1 polymer ?
#
loop_
_entity_poly.entity_id
_entity_poly.type
_entity_poly.pdbx_seq_one_letter_code
_entity_poly.pdbx_strand_id
1 'polypeptide(L)'
;MAKTISKVLGVVFILVGLIGFVSHGFLGTHLSLAHNLIHIISGAIALYFGFGGTLSGARLFCLIFGAIYLLLGLIGFALGGPGVPTISAMAGMGQDARLWRVLPGTLELGVMDHVVHILLGIVFLIGGFLTKAEVGRTAETT
;
A
#
# COMPACT_ATOMS: atom_id res chain seq x y z
N MET A 1 13.42 -11.67 5.83
CA MET A 1 12.41 -10.76 6.41
C MET A 1 11.22 -10.53 5.50
N ALA A 2 11.42 -10.50 4.17
CA ALA A 2 10.40 -10.23 3.17
C ALA A 2 9.13 -11.08 3.35
N LYS A 3 9.25 -12.41 3.46
CA LYS A 3 8.07 -13.27 3.69
C LYS A 3 7.25 -12.90 4.92
N THR A 4 7.91 -12.57 6.04
CA THR A 4 7.20 -12.15 7.26
C THR A 4 6.46 -10.84 7.03
N ILE A 5 7.12 -9.85 6.43
CA ILE A 5 6.51 -8.56 6.11
C ILE A 5 5.35 -8.71 5.13
N SER A 6 5.50 -9.51 4.06
CA SER A 6 4.42 -9.77 3.12
C SER A 6 3.21 -10.46 3.76
N LYS A 7 3.43 -11.38 4.72
CA LYS A 7 2.33 -11.98 5.49
C LYS A 7 1.62 -10.95 6.36
N VAL A 8 2.38 -10.22 7.19
CA VAL A 8 1.81 -9.26 8.15
C VAL A 8 1.07 -8.15 7.41
N LEU A 9 1.73 -7.48 6.46
CA LEU A 9 1.12 -6.39 5.70
C LEU A 9 0.02 -6.90 4.76
N GLY A 10 0.12 -8.13 4.26
CA GLY A 10 -0.95 -8.75 3.50
C GLY A 10 -2.24 -8.87 4.31
N VAL A 11 -2.16 -9.37 5.55
CA VAL A 11 -3.33 -9.41 6.46
C VAL A 11 -3.84 -8.00 6.75
N VAL A 12 -2.95 -7.05 7.06
CA VAL A 12 -3.34 -5.66 7.35
C VAL A 12 -4.08 -5.02 6.19
N PHE A 13 -3.60 -5.19 4.95
CA PHE A 13 -4.26 -4.67 3.76
C PHE A 13 -5.67 -5.25 3.55
N ILE A 14 -5.84 -6.56 3.73
CA ILE A 14 -7.16 -7.19 3.64
C ILE A 14 -8.09 -6.58 4.70
N LEU A 15 -7.63 -6.49 5.95
CA LEU A 15 -8.46 -5.95 7.04
C LEU A 15 -8.84 -4.49 6.81
N VAL A 16 -7.90 -3.63 6.44
CA VAL A 16 -8.17 -2.21 6.15
C VAL A 16 -9.13 -2.06 4.97
N GLY A 17 -8.90 -2.80 3.87
CA GLY A 17 -9.79 -2.76 2.71
C GLY A 17 -11.21 -3.25 3.02
N LEU A 18 -11.37 -4.22 3.92
CA LEU A 18 -12.70 -4.66 4.38
C LEU A 18 -13.37 -3.63 5.30
N ILE A 19 -12.62 -3.05 6.25
CA ILE A 19 -13.12 -2.00 7.16
C ILE A 19 -13.58 -0.77 6.38
N GLY A 20 -12.90 -0.42 5.30
CA GLY A 20 -13.23 0.75 4.48
C GLY A 20 -14.62 0.74 3.85
N PHE A 21 -15.26 -0.43 3.68
CA PHE A 21 -16.64 -0.51 3.19
C PHE A 21 -17.68 -0.04 4.22
N VAL A 22 -17.35 -0.11 5.51
CA VAL A 22 -18.24 0.30 6.61
C VAL A 22 -17.76 1.59 7.27
N SER A 23 -16.48 1.93 7.15
CA SER A 23 -15.85 3.12 7.73
C SER A 23 -14.93 3.77 6.70
N HIS A 24 -15.52 4.54 5.80
CA HIS A 24 -14.83 5.23 4.71
C HIS A 24 -13.71 6.16 5.20
N GLY A 25 -13.87 6.75 6.39
CA GLY A 25 -12.89 7.66 7.03
C GLY A 25 -12.00 7.00 8.09
N PHE A 26 -11.86 5.67 8.08
CA PHE A 26 -11.13 4.95 9.13
C PHE A 26 -9.71 5.51 9.30
N LEU A 27 -9.31 5.85 10.54
CA LEU A 27 -8.03 6.51 10.85
C LEU A 27 -7.77 7.82 10.07
N GLY A 28 -8.82 8.47 9.56
CA GLY A 28 -8.73 9.67 8.74
C GLY A 28 -8.31 9.43 7.29
N THR A 29 -8.22 8.17 6.85
CA THR A 29 -7.90 7.79 5.46
C THR A 29 -9.13 7.90 4.55
N HIS A 30 -8.91 7.95 3.24
CA HIS A 30 -9.96 8.05 2.22
C HIS A 30 -10.19 6.68 1.57
N LEU A 31 -10.88 5.80 2.28
CA LEU A 31 -11.18 4.42 1.86
C LEU A 31 -12.39 4.33 0.93
N SER A 32 -12.20 4.71 -0.33
CA SER A 32 -13.23 4.58 -1.38
C SER A 32 -13.40 3.12 -1.82
N LEU A 33 -14.44 2.83 -2.60
CA LEU A 33 -14.58 1.52 -3.25
C LEU A 33 -13.30 1.11 -4.00
N ALA A 34 -12.73 2.02 -4.80
CA ALA A 34 -11.52 1.74 -5.54
C ALA A 34 -10.31 1.53 -4.61
N HIS A 35 -10.16 2.35 -3.57
CA HIS A 35 -9.07 2.21 -2.61
C HIS A 35 -9.15 0.89 -1.83
N ASN A 36 -10.35 0.50 -1.41
CA ASN A 36 -10.61 -0.77 -0.73
C ASN A 36 -10.27 -1.97 -1.59
N LEU A 37 -10.67 -1.95 -2.87
CA LEU A 37 -10.32 -3.01 -3.82
C LEU A 37 -8.80 -3.07 -4.06
N ILE A 38 -8.14 -1.91 -4.18
CA ILE A 38 -6.67 -1.84 -4.28
C ILE A 38 -6.04 -2.50 -3.05
N HIS A 39 -6.45 -2.14 -1.83
CA HIS A 39 -5.93 -2.77 -0.62
C HIS A 39 -6.20 -4.27 -0.59
N ILE A 40 -7.41 -4.74 -0.90
CA ILE A 40 -7.73 -6.17 -0.89
C ILE A 40 -6.87 -6.95 -1.90
N ILE A 41 -6.76 -6.46 -3.13
CA ILE A 41 -5.96 -7.12 -4.17
C ILE A 41 -4.48 -7.10 -3.79
N SER A 42 -3.98 -5.97 -3.29
CA SER A 42 -2.61 -5.82 -2.79
C SER A 42 -2.31 -6.79 -1.65
N GLY A 43 -3.27 -6.93 -0.71
CA GLY A 43 -3.18 -7.84 0.42
C GLY A 43 -3.14 -9.29 -0.04
N ALA A 44 -4.00 -9.69 -0.98
CA ALA A 44 -4.00 -11.05 -1.53
C ALA A 44 -2.67 -11.40 -2.21
N ILE A 45 -2.12 -10.49 -3.01
CA ILE A 45 -0.81 -10.66 -3.66
C ILE A 45 0.31 -10.76 -2.62
N ALA A 46 0.29 -9.89 -1.60
CA ALA A 46 1.27 -9.94 -0.51
C ALA A 46 1.20 -11.27 0.26
N LEU A 47 0.01 -11.77 0.56
CA LEU A 47 -0.18 -13.07 1.21
C LEU A 47 0.31 -14.23 0.34
N TYR A 48 0.06 -14.19 -0.97
CA TYR A 48 0.61 -15.16 -1.92
C TYR A 48 2.14 -15.21 -1.82
N PHE A 49 2.84 -14.07 -1.91
CA PHE A 49 4.30 -14.04 -1.78
C PHE A 49 4.78 -14.40 -0.37
N GLY A 50 3.99 -14.09 0.66
CA GLY A 50 4.29 -14.39 2.05
C GLY A 50 4.24 -15.88 2.40
N PHE A 51 3.27 -16.61 1.84
CA PHE A 51 3.05 -18.04 2.11
C PHE A 51 3.56 -18.95 0.99
N GLY A 52 3.12 -18.73 -0.25
CA GLY A 52 3.38 -19.62 -1.38
C GLY A 52 4.56 -19.21 -2.27
N GLY A 53 4.95 -17.93 -2.25
CA GLY A 53 6.04 -17.42 -3.10
C GLY A 53 7.44 -17.89 -2.70
N THR A 54 8.38 -17.79 -3.63
CA THR A 54 9.82 -17.97 -3.34
C THR A 54 10.35 -16.82 -2.48
N LEU A 55 11.48 -17.02 -1.78
CA LEU A 55 12.09 -15.95 -0.99
C LEU A 55 12.53 -14.77 -1.87
N SER A 56 13.11 -15.06 -3.04
CA SER A 56 13.48 -14.05 -4.04
C SER A 56 12.27 -13.30 -4.58
N GLY A 57 11.14 -13.99 -4.81
CA GLY A 57 9.89 -13.38 -5.23
C GLY A 57 9.31 -12.45 -4.17
N ALA A 58 9.25 -12.90 -2.91
CA ALA A 58 8.80 -12.05 -1.80
C ALA A 58 9.70 -10.81 -1.61
N ARG A 59 11.02 -10.98 -1.78
CA ARG A 59 11.98 -9.87 -1.75
C ARG A 59 11.69 -8.87 -2.86
N LEU A 60 11.57 -9.33 -4.10
CA LEU A 60 11.29 -8.47 -5.25
C LEU A 60 9.95 -7.75 -5.10
N PHE A 61 8.91 -8.46 -4.65
CA PHE A 61 7.61 -7.86 -4.32
C PHE A 61 7.78 -6.74 -3.30
N CYS A 62 8.45 -6.98 -2.18
CA CYS A 62 8.69 -5.95 -1.17
C CYS A 62 9.43 -4.71 -1.72
N LEU A 63 10.43 -4.91 -2.59
CA LEU A 63 11.15 -3.78 -3.18
C LEU A 63 10.26 -2.95 -4.13
N ILE A 64 9.53 -3.61 -5.03
CA ILE A 64 8.65 -2.95 -6.00
C ILE A 64 7.50 -2.26 -5.28
N PHE A 65 6.78 -3.00 -4.42
CA PHE A 65 5.62 -2.48 -3.73
C PHE A 65 5.98 -1.38 -2.74
N GLY A 66 7.13 -1.52 -2.07
CA GLY A 66 7.68 -0.48 -1.20
C GLY A 66 8.00 0.81 -1.95
N ALA A 67 8.60 0.70 -3.14
CA ALA A 67 8.84 1.87 -3.98
C ALA A 67 7.55 2.54 -4.45
N ILE A 68 6.54 1.76 -4.88
CA ILE A 68 5.23 2.28 -5.31
C ILE A 68 4.55 3.04 -4.18
N TYR A 69 4.45 2.44 -2.98
CA TYR A 69 3.76 3.07 -1.85
C TYR A 69 4.51 4.31 -1.34
N LEU A 70 5.85 4.25 -1.29
CA LEU A 70 6.65 5.42 -0.95
C LEU A 70 6.41 6.57 -1.93
N LEU A 71 6.47 6.29 -3.24
CA LEU A 71 6.22 7.30 -4.28
C LEU A 71 4.79 7.83 -4.22
N LEU A 72 3.79 6.97 -3.98
CA LEU A 72 2.38 7.39 -3.90
C LEU A 72 2.18 8.43 -2.80
N GLY A 73 2.75 8.20 -1.61
CA GLY A 73 2.65 9.17 -0.51
C GLY A 73 3.47 10.45 -0.75
N LEU A 74 4.68 10.34 -1.32
CA LEU A 74 5.50 11.52 -1.65
C LEU A 74 4.85 12.39 -2.73
N ILE A 75 4.34 11.78 -3.81
CA ILE A 75 3.62 12.47 -4.88
C ILE A 75 2.34 13.08 -4.34
N GLY A 76 1.62 12.36 -3.48
CA GLY A 76 0.43 12.86 -2.81
C GLY A 76 0.67 14.14 -2.00
N PHE A 77 1.76 14.21 -1.23
CA PHE A 77 2.15 15.44 -0.56
C PHE A 77 2.60 16.56 -1.52
N ALA A 78 3.29 16.20 -2.60
CA ALA A 78 3.82 17.17 -3.56
C ALA A 78 2.73 17.80 -4.46
N LEU A 79 1.77 17.00 -4.91
CA LEU A 79 0.73 17.40 -5.85
C LEU A 79 -0.62 17.66 -5.18
N GLY A 80 -0.84 17.16 -3.96
CA GLY A 80 -2.04 17.38 -3.18
C GLY A 80 -2.16 18.82 -2.66
N GLY A 81 -3.38 19.33 -2.64
CA GLY A 81 -3.70 20.66 -2.13
C GLY A 81 -4.98 20.67 -1.28
N PRO A 82 -5.29 21.80 -0.64
CA PRO A 82 -6.50 21.92 0.18
C PRO A 82 -7.76 21.62 -0.63
N GLY A 83 -8.63 20.74 -0.12
CA GLY A 83 -9.85 20.35 -0.84
C GLY A 83 -10.79 19.47 -0.02
N VAL A 84 -12.02 19.32 -0.50
CA VAL A 84 -13.01 18.39 0.06
C VAL A 84 -13.12 17.16 -0.85
N PRO A 85 -13.23 15.94 -0.30
CA PRO A 85 -13.42 14.75 -1.10
C PRO A 85 -14.68 14.83 -1.98
N THR A 86 -14.59 14.36 -3.23
CA THR A 86 -15.75 14.33 -4.16
C THR A 86 -16.40 12.95 -4.27
N ILE A 87 -15.95 12.00 -3.46
CA ILE A 87 -16.53 10.65 -3.34
C ILE A 87 -17.84 10.74 -2.54
N SER A 88 -18.95 10.27 -3.12
CA SER A 88 -20.29 10.37 -2.51
C SER A 88 -20.38 9.74 -1.11
N ALA A 89 -19.75 8.59 -0.91
CA ALA A 89 -19.70 7.91 0.38
C ALA A 89 -18.91 8.67 1.46
N MET A 90 -18.19 9.72 1.07
CA MET A 90 -17.37 10.59 1.95
C MET A 90 -17.86 12.03 1.96
N ALA A 91 -19.10 12.30 1.55
CA ALA A 91 -19.65 13.67 1.52
C ALA A 91 -19.65 14.37 2.90
N GLY A 92 -19.55 13.60 4.00
CA GLY A 92 -19.42 14.12 5.36
C GLY A 92 -17.98 14.34 5.84
N MET A 93 -16.97 13.95 5.06
CA MET A 93 -15.57 14.28 5.38
C MET A 93 -15.31 15.76 5.09
N GLY A 94 -14.67 16.42 6.04
CA GLY A 94 -14.34 17.84 5.95
C GLY A 94 -13.21 18.13 4.95
N GLN A 95 -12.65 19.34 5.01
CA GLN A 95 -11.47 19.66 4.22
C GLN A 95 -10.25 18.83 4.63
N ASP A 96 -9.52 18.35 3.63
CA ASP A 96 -8.18 17.79 3.77
C ASP A 96 -7.15 18.78 3.21
N ALA A 97 -6.00 18.91 3.88
CA ALA A 97 -4.97 19.88 3.52
C ALA A 97 -4.16 19.51 2.28
N ARG A 98 -4.07 18.22 1.94
CA ARG A 98 -3.26 17.68 0.84
C ARG A 98 -4.04 16.62 0.07
N LEU A 99 -5.26 16.95 -0.31
CA LEU A 99 -6.11 16.07 -1.09
C LEU A 99 -5.56 15.96 -2.52
N TRP A 100 -5.14 14.75 -2.89
CA TRP A 100 -4.77 14.41 -4.26
C TRP A 100 -5.86 13.54 -4.88
N ARG A 101 -6.55 14.10 -5.89
CA ARG A 101 -7.59 13.40 -6.63
C ARG A 101 -6.98 12.66 -7.82
N VAL A 102 -6.50 11.44 -7.59
CA VAL A 102 -5.95 10.59 -8.65
C VAL A 102 -7.02 10.35 -9.72
N LEU A 103 -8.23 10.03 -9.29
CA LEU A 103 -9.42 9.98 -10.13
C LEU A 103 -10.59 10.57 -9.34
N PRO A 104 -11.02 11.81 -9.64
CA PRO A 104 -12.11 12.48 -8.90
C PRO A 104 -13.37 11.61 -8.78
N GLY A 105 -13.94 11.58 -7.58
CA GLY A 105 -15.15 10.81 -7.25
C GLY A 105 -14.93 9.29 -7.12
N THR A 106 -13.71 8.80 -7.39
CA THR A 106 -13.40 7.36 -7.39
C THR A 106 -12.21 7.01 -6.51
N LEU A 107 -11.07 7.69 -6.68
CA LEU A 107 -9.84 7.46 -5.93
C LEU A 107 -9.21 8.82 -5.59
N GLU A 108 -9.33 9.17 -4.31
CA GLU A 108 -8.81 10.42 -3.77
C GLU A 108 -8.05 10.08 -2.49
N LEU A 109 -6.89 10.71 -2.31
CA LEU A 109 -5.94 10.39 -1.26
C LEU A 109 -5.66 11.66 -0.45
N GLY A 110 -5.96 11.65 0.84
CA GLY A 110 -5.72 12.76 1.76
C GLY A 110 -4.41 12.62 2.52
N VAL A 111 -4.19 13.52 3.49
CA VAL A 111 -2.97 13.57 4.31
C VAL A 111 -2.69 12.21 4.96
N MET A 112 -3.70 11.59 5.57
CA MET A 112 -3.50 10.32 6.26
C MET A 112 -3.17 9.17 5.31
N ASP A 113 -3.75 9.17 4.11
CA ASP A 113 -3.38 8.19 3.07
C ASP A 113 -1.91 8.34 2.70
N HIS A 114 -1.42 9.57 2.50
CA HIS A 114 -0.02 9.81 2.16
C HIS A 114 0.95 9.37 3.26
N VAL A 115 0.61 9.64 4.52
CA VAL A 115 1.39 9.18 5.68
C VAL A 115 1.45 7.66 5.71
N VAL A 116 0.30 7.00 5.61
CA VAL A 116 0.22 5.53 5.62
C VAL A 116 1.00 4.94 4.44
N HIS A 117 0.89 5.53 3.25
CA HIS A 117 1.63 5.09 2.07
C HIS A 117 3.15 5.20 2.24
N ILE A 118 3.66 6.30 2.82
CA ILE A 118 5.09 6.44 3.13
C ILE A 118 5.54 5.38 4.14
N LEU A 119 4.77 5.18 5.23
CA LEU A 119 5.11 4.19 6.26
C LEU A 119 5.14 2.77 5.69
N LEU A 120 4.12 2.38 4.93
CA LEU A 120 4.06 1.09 4.25
C LEU A 120 5.22 0.94 3.26
N GLY A 121 5.52 1.98 2.48
CA GLY A 121 6.64 2.03 1.56
C GLY A 121 7.96 1.72 2.25
N ILE A 122 8.24 2.41 3.36
CA ILE A 122 9.44 2.20 4.18
C ILE A 122 9.51 0.76 4.72
N VAL A 123 8.43 0.24 5.30
CA VAL A 123 8.42 -1.12 5.88
C VAL A 123 8.66 -2.18 4.82
N PHE A 124 8.03 -2.07 3.65
CA PHE A 124 8.28 -2.97 2.53
C PHE A 124 9.72 -2.88 2.03
N LEU A 125 10.26 -1.67 1.82
CA LEU A 125 11.64 -1.49 1.38
C LEU A 125 12.64 -2.09 2.37
N ILE A 126 12.46 -1.87 3.68
CA ILE A 126 13.26 -2.51 4.73
C ILE A 126 13.19 -4.04 4.59
N GLY A 127 11.99 -4.60 4.42
CA GLY A 127 11.81 -6.04 4.21
C GLY A 127 12.53 -6.60 2.99
N GLY A 128 12.52 -5.86 1.89
CA GLY A 128 13.21 -6.18 0.66
C GLY A 128 14.74 -6.12 0.81
N PHE A 129 15.27 -4.99 1.27
CA PHE A 129 16.72 -4.77 1.39
C PHE A 129 17.38 -5.63 2.47
N LEU A 130 16.72 -5.86 3.60
CA LEU A 130 17.25 -6.71 4.67
C LEU A 130 17.10 -8.22 4.39
N THR A 131 16.47 -8.61 3.28
CA THR A 131 16.39 -10.02 2.88
C THR A 131 17.53 -10.36 1.92
N LYS A 132 18.45 -11.19 2.40
CA LYS A 132 19.44 -11.86 1.55
C LYS A 132 18.76 -13.04 0.85
N ALA A 133 18.43 -12.87 -0.42
CA ALA A 133 18.01 -13.98 -1.26
C ALA A 133 19.26 -14.50 -1.98
N GLU A 134 19.54 -15.80 -1.90
CA GLU A 134 20.62 -16.41 -2.68
C GLU A 134 20.31 -16.21 -4.16
N VAL A 135 21.16 -15.43 -4.84
CA VAL A 135 21.26 -15.47 -6.29
C VAL A 135 21.81 -16.86 -6.59
N GLY A 136 21.05 -17.65 -7.37
CA GLY A 136 21.37 -19.06 -7.62
C GLY A 136 22.83 -19.24 -7.98
N ARG A 137 23.58 -19.94 -7.12
CA ARG A 137 24.91 -20.44 -7.43
C ARG A 137 24.74 -21.67 -8.31
N THR A 138 24.36 -21.45 -9.57
CA THR A 138 24.31 -22.47 -10.61
C THR A 138 25.27 -22.07 -11.71
N ALA A 139 26.56 -22.35 -11.50
CA ALA A 139 27.55 -22.63 -12.55
C ALA A 139 28.93 -22.85 -11.89
N GLU A 140 29.09 -23.95 -11.14
CA GLU A 140 30.41 -24.56 -10.90
C GLU A 140 30.20 -25.91 -10.21
N THR A 141 29.93 -26.94 -11.01
CA THR A 141 30.37 -28.32 -10.76
C THR A 141 30.04 -29.14 -12.01
N THR A 142 31.10 -29.76 -12.53
CA THR A 142 31.24 -30.70 -13.67
C THR A 142 31.44 -30.10 -15.05
#